data_AF-A0A7G1G444-F1
#
_entry.id   AF-A0A7G1G444-F1
#
_cell.length_a   1.000
_cell.length_b   1.000
_cell.length_c   1.000
_cell.angle_alpha   90.00
_cell.angle_beta   90.00
_cell.angle_gamma   90.00
#
_symmetry.space_group_name_H-M   'P 1'
#
loop_
_entity.id
_entity.type
_entity.pdbx_description
1 polymer ?
#
loop_
_entity_poly.entity_id
_entity_poly.type
_entity_poly.pdbx_seq_one_letter_code
_entity_poly.pdbx_strand_id
1 'polypeptide(L)'
;MMLLHLLNKIAPLMELTLSVAHFNHKIRRESDYEEEFVKKECEILGIKFYSNSGDVIGYSNKNKIGIEEAARKLRYDFLFNTLNDISYNKIATAHQGGDLLETVIYRITRGSGIYGIGGLTPVNEKLTRPMLIVTLKDVLKYVTINNVKYVNDPSNLSVEYARNRIRHNVISELYKINSNVEENVLRLVETVWEYRNTVDIEFKKRVKFKENTYIFKLYEDIFDAEVLRKIFLINGTYPPNMEETKKILRMKSSGERFITPLKIVKKKDELFVRVEKKEE
;
A
#
# COMPACT_ATOMS: atom_id res chain seq x y z
N MET A 1 18.14 5.17 -4.03
CA MET A 1 19.47 5.31 -3.40
C MET A 1 19.43 5.61 -1.90
N MET A 2 18.75 6.66 -1.42
CA MET A 2 18.71 6.96 0.03
C MET A 2 18.30 5.75 0.91
N LEU A 3 17.24 5.03 0.54
CA LEU A 3 16.81 3.84 1.30
C LEU A 3 17.92 2.81 1.45
N LEU A 4 18.59 2.46 0.34
CA LEU A 4 19.70 1.51 0.32
C LEU A 4 20.82 1.95 1.25
N HIS A 5 21.24 3.21 1.13
CA HIS A 5 22.31 3.77 1.94
C HIS A 5 21.94 3.79 3.44
N LEU A 6 20.71 4.19 3.77
CA LEU A 6 20.21 4.19 5.15
C LEU A 6 20.18 2.77 5.73
N LEU A 7 19.58 1.81 5.01
CA LEU A 7 19.50 0.43 5.46
C LEU A 7 20.89 -0.20 5.60
N ASN A 8 21.81 0.07 4.68
CA ASN A 8 23.18 -0.43 4.76
C ASN A 8 23.91 0.09 6.01
N LYS A 9 23.72 1.37 6.36
CA LYS A 9 24.31 1.95 7.58
C LYS A 9 23.81 1.29 8.86
N ILE A 10 22.53 0.91 8.92
CA ILE A 10 21.93 0.31 10.12
C ILE A 10 21.95 -1.22 10.09
N ALA A 11 22.32 -1.83 8.97
CA ALA A 11 22.29 -3.28 8.80
C ALA A 11 23.08 -4.04 9.87
N PRO A 12 24.28 -3.61 10.31
CA PRO A 12 25.01 -4.29 11.38
C PRO A 12 24.29 -4.23 12.74
N LEU A 13 23.60 -3.11 13.03
CA LEU A 13 22.88 -2.92 14.30
C LEU A 13 21.58 -3.74 14.36
N MET A 14 20.99 -4.01 13.21
CA MET A 14 19.71 -4.70 13.07
C MET A 14 19.87 -6.13 12.53
N GLU A 15 21.11 -6.61 12.38
CA GLU A 15 21.46 -7.92 11.82
C GLU A 15 20.78 -8.19 10.46
N LEU A 16 20.81 -7.20 9.57
CA LEU A 16 20.15 -7.27 8.26
C LEU A 16 21.10 -7.79 7.19
N THR A 17 20.67 -8.80 6.45
CA THR A 17 21.26 -9.17 5.16
C THR A 17 20.54 -8.43 4.04
N LEU A 18 21.25 -7.59 3.29
CA LEU A 18 20.68 -6.76 2.25
C LEU A 18 20.97 -7.31 0.84
N SER A 19 20.00 -7.11 -0.04
CA SER A 19 20.11 -7.24 -1.49
C SER A 19 19.25 -6.18 -2.17
N VAL A 20 19.61 -5.83 -3.40
CA VAL A 20 18.84 -4.93 -4.24
C VAL A 20 18.20 -5.71 -5.36
N ALA A 21 16.91 -5.48 -5.58
CA ALA A 21 16.17 -6.00 -6.71
C ALA A 21 15.64 -4.82 -7.56
N HIS A 22 16.09 -4.73 -8.81
CA HIS A 22 15.73 -3.69 -9.76
C HIS A 22 14.89 -4.30 -10.90
N PHE A 23 13.75 -3.69 -11.21
CA PHE A 23 12.94 -4.08 -12.37
C PHE A 23 12.99 -2.98 -13.42
N ASN A 24 13.58 -3.29 -14.58
CA ASN A 24 13.69 -2.38 -15.70
C ASN A 24 12.45 -2.51 -16.60
N HIS A 25 11.60 -1.48 -16.58
CA HIS A 25 10.34 -1.46 -17.33
C HIS A 25 10.51 -1.34 -18.85
N LYS A 26 11.73 -1.07 -19.36
CA LYS A 26 12.04 -0.89 -20.79
C LYS A 26 11.18 0.16 -21.51
N ILE A 27 10.67 1.15 -20.76
CA ILE A 27 9.85 2.24 -21.29
C ILE A 27 10.74 3.34 -21.91
N ARG A 28 11.93 3.56 -21.35
CA ARG A 28 12.82 4.66 -21.73
C ARG A 28 14.22 4.15 -22.04
N ARG A 29 14.96 4.86 -22.91
CA ARG A 29 16.36 4.54 -23.21
C ARG A 29 17.25 4.73 -21.98
N GLU A 30 16.90 5.67 -21.10
CA GLU A 30 17.66 5.95 -19.88
C GLU A 30 17.53 4.85 -18.81
N SER A 31 16.53 3.96 -18.92
CA SER A 31 16.31 2.89 -17.94
C SER A 31 17.50 1.93 -17.83
N ASP A 32 18.22 1.70 -18.93
CA ASP A 32 19.42 0.85 -18.93
C ASP A 32 20.60 1.52 -18.21
N TYR A 33 20.73 2.85 -18.34
CA TYR A 33 21.74 3.62 -17.61
C TYR A 33 21.42 3.70 -16.10
N GLU A 34 20.13 3.85 -15.76
CA GLU A 34 19.66 3.82 -14.37
C GLU A 34 19.95 2.47 -13.70
N GLU A 35 19.68 1.36 -14.39
CA GLU A 35 19.98 0.01 -13.91
C GLU A 35 21.49 -0.17 -13.65
N GLU A 36 22.32 0.20 -14.62
CA GLU A 36 23.77 0.07 -14.53
C GLU A 36 24.36 0.96 -13.41
N PHE A 37 23.80 2.16 -13.22
CA PHE A 37 24.17 3.03 -12.10
C PHE A 37 23.88 2.34 -10.75
N VAL A 38 22.69 1.78 -10.55
CA VAL A 38 22.34 1.12 -9.28
C VAL A 38 23.20 -0.12 -9.06
N LYS A 39 23.46 -0.89 -10.12
CA LYS A 39 24.33 -2.06 -10.06
C LYS A 39 25.73 -1.69 -9.57
N LYS A 40 26.37 -0.68 -10.15
CA LYS A 40 27.70 -0.19 -9.72
C LYS A 40 27.72 0.26 -8.26
N GLU A 41 26.69 0.96 -7.81
CA GLU A 41 26.59 1.37 -6.41
C GLU A 41 26.44 0.16 -5.47
N CYS A 42 25.73 -0.90 -5.89
CA CYS A 42 25.65 -2.15 -5.12
C CYS A 42 27.01 -2.87 -5.05
N GLU A 43 27.75 -2.90 -6.16
CA GLU A 43 29.11 -3.47 -6.21
C GLU A 43 30.07 -2.74 -5.25
N ILE A 44 30.04 -1.41 -5.23
CA ILE A 44 30.84 -0.59 -4.29
C ILE A 44 30.49 -0.91 -2.84
N LEU A 45 29.21 -1.16 -2.54
CA LEU A 45 28.72 -1.46 -1.19
C LEU A 45 28.87 -2.95 -0.81
N GLY A 46 29.30 -3.82 -1.73
CA GLY A 46 29.34 -5.27 -1.51
C GLY A 46 27.96 -5.91 -1.36
N ILE A 47 26.91 -5.30 -1.91
CA ILE A 47 25.52 -5.75 -1.81
C ILE A 47 25.14 -6.50 -3.09
N LYS A 48 24.50 -7.66 -2.96
CA LYS A 48 24.04 -8.43 -4.13
C LYS A 48 22.96 -7.65 -4.89
N PHE A 49 23.07 -7.68 -6.21
CA PHE A 49 22.15 -7.01 -7.12
C PHE A 49 21.45 -8.04 -8.01
N TYR A 50 20.13 -7.96 -8.05
CA TYR A 50 19.27 -8.76 -8.91
C TYR A 50 18.52 -7.81 -9.84
N SER A 51 18.53 -8.10 -11.12
CA SER A 51 17.68 -7.37 -12.06
C SER A 51 16.89 -8.30 -12.96
N ASN A 52 15.77 -7.77 -13.41
CA ASN A 52 14.97 -8.34 -14.48
C ASN A 52 14.32 -7.20 -15.27
N SER A 53 13.83 -7.49 -16.46
CA SER A 53 13.13 -6.53 -17.30
C SER A 53 11.86 -7.13 -17.88
N GLY A 54 10.94 -6.29 -18.33
CA GLY A 54 9.72 -6.76 -18.98
C GLY A 54 9.05 -5.71 -19.83
N ASP A 55 8.34 -6.17 -20.86
CA ASP A 55 7.55 -5.33 -21.75
C ASP A 55 6.24 -4.88 -21.07
N VAL A 56 6.30 -3.72 -20.42
CA VAL A 56 5.13 -3.12 -19.75
C VAL A 56 4.03 -2.76 -20.74
N ILE A 57 4.39 -2.27 -21.93
CA ILE A 57 3.41 -1.80 -22.93
C ILE A 57 2.65 -2.99 -23.50
N GLY A 58 3.36 -4.05 -23.91
CA GLY A 58 2.75 -5.29 -24.35
C GLY A 58 1.87 -5.92 -23.26
N TYR A 59 2.32 -5.91 -22.01
CA TYR A 59 1.53 -6.41 -20.89
C TYR A 59 0.25 -5.59 -20.65
N SER A 60 0.35 -4.25 -20.67
CA SER A 60 -0.77 -3.33 -20.53
C SER A 60 -1.82 -3.55 -21.62
N ASN A 61 -1.38 -3.63 -22.89
CA ASN A 61 -2.26 -3.88 -24.03
C ASN A 61 -2.96 -5.25 -23.95
N LYS A 62 -2.21 -6.30 -23.62
CA LYS A 62 -2.74 -7.67 -23.51
C LYS A 62 -3.78 -7.81 -22.39
N ASN A 63 -3.56 -7.17 -21.25
CA ASN A 63 -4.41 -7.30 -20.06
C ASN A 63 -5.45 -6.18 -19.93
N LYS A 64 -5.48 -5.21 -20.85
CA LYS A 64 -6.40 -4.05 -20.85
C LYS A 64 -6.39 -3.26 -19.53
N ILE A 65 -5.20 -3.09 -18.96
CA ILE A 65 -4.97 -2.28 -17.75
C ILE A 65 -4.07 -1.09 -18.06
N GLY A 66 -4.09 -0.05 -17.24
CA GLY A 66 -3.23 1.11 -17.42
C GLY A 66 -1.73 0.77 -17.30
N ILE A 67 -0.88 1.54 -17.99
CA ILE A 67 0.58 1.33 -18.02
C ILE A 67 1.18 1.35 -16.61
N GLU A 68 0.77 2.29 -15.74
CA GLU A 68 1.23 2.34 -14.34
C GLU A 68 0.87 1.08 -13.54
N GLU A 69 -0.33 0.54 -13.79
CA GLU A 69 -0.82 -0.65 -13.12
C GLU A 69 -0.06 -1.89 -13.60
N ALA A 70 0.20 -2.00 -14.91
CA ALA A 70 1.04 -3.03 -15.52
C ALA A 70 2.48 -2.98 -14.98
N ALA A 71 3.10 -1.79 -14.98
CA ALA A 71 4.44 -1.57 -14.47
C ALA A 71 4.56 -1.93 -12.98
N ARG A 72 3.54 -1.56 -12.20
CA ARG A 72 3.45 -1.91 -10.79
C ARG A 72 3.33 -3.42 -10.61
N LYS A 73 2.45 -4.09 -11.36
CA LYS A 73 2.22 -5.53 -11.27
C LYS A 73 3.49 -6.32 -11.58
N LEU A 74 4.10 -6.09 -12.75
CA LEU A 74 5.33 -6.77 -13.16
C LEU A 74 6.48 -6.58 -12.17
N ARG A 75 6.65 -5.35 -11.66
CA ARG A 75 7.66 -5.06 -10.63
C ARG A 75 7.39 -5.86 -9.36
N TYR A 76 6.16 -5.88 -8.85
CA TYR A 76 5.86 -6.63 -7.62
C TYR A 76 5.97 -8.14 -7.82
N ASP A 77 5.52 -8.67 -8.96
CA ASP A 77 5.66 -10.09 -9.29
C ASP A 77 7.15 -10.49 -9.28
N PHE A 78 8.03 -9.70 -9.91
CA PHE A 78 9.48 -9.88 -9.82
C PHE A 78 10.00 -9.83 -8.38
N LEU A 79 9.67 -8.79 -7.61
CA LEU A 79 10.16 -8.63 -6.24
C LEU A 79 9.75 -9.80 -5.33
N PHE A 80 8.52 -10.30 -5.47
CA PHE A 80 8.02 -11.42 -4.68
C PHE A 80 8.64 -12.76 -5.11
N ASN A 81 8.87 -12.96 -6.41
CA ASN A 81 9.59 -14.15 -6.89
C ASN A 81 11.03 -14.16 -6.37
N THR A 82 11.76 -13.04 -6.50
CA THR A 82 13.12 -12.90 -5.95
C THR A 82 13.17 -13.11 -4.45
N LEU A 83 12.17 -12.62 -3.69
CA LEU A 83 12.10 -12.87 -2.25
C LEU A 83 11.97 -14.37 -1.93
N ASN A 84 11.13 -15.09 -2.67
CA ASN A 84 10.87 -16.52 -2.42
C ASN A 84 12.06 -17.39 -2.85
N ASP A 85 12.73 -17.06 -3.96
CA ASP A 85 13.81 -17.88 -4.51
C ASP A 85 15.12 -17.79 -3.70
N ILE A 86 15.32 -16.70 -2.96
CA ILE A 86 16.61 -16.35 -2.34
C ILE A 86 16.52 -16.28 -0.81
N SER A 87 15.43 -16.78 -0.22
CA SER A 87 15.22 -16.88 1.23
C SER A 87 15.25 -15.54 1.99
N TYR A 88 14.88 -14.43 1.34
CA TYR A 88 14.62 -13.17 2.05
C TYR A 88 13.25 -13.20 2.75
N ASN A 89 13.09 -12.42 3.80
CA ASN A 89 11.84 -12.39 4.58
C ASN A 89 11.00 -11.12 4.36
N LYS A 90 11.60 -10.04 3.84
CA LYS A 90 10.96 -8.74 3.62
C LYS A 90 11.44 -8.05 2.35
N ILE A 91 10.56 -7.24 1.75
CA ILE A 91 10.86 -6.28 0.68
C ILE A 91 10.75 -4.88 1.26
N ALA A 92 11.82 -4.08 1.20
CA ALA A 92 11.78 -2.67 1.55
C ALA A 92 11.59 -1.81 0.30
N THR A 93 10.66 -0.86 0.33
CA THR A 93 10.46 0.11 -0.77
C THR A 93 10.63 1.54 -0.28
N ALA A 94 11.12 2.41 -1.16
CA ALA A 94 11.46 3.79 -0.85
C ALA A 94 10.27 4.75 -1.00
N HIS A 95 9.04 4.27 -0.75
CA HIS A 95 7.87 5.17 -0.72
C HIS A 95 8.03 6.18 0.41
N GLN A 96 7.74 7.45 0.12
CA GLN A 96 7.96 8.61 0.97
C GLN A 96 6.64 9.33 1.32
N GLY A 97 6.74 10.40 2.11
CA GLY A 97 5.60 11.21 2.54
C GLY A 97 4.77 11.76 1.38
N GLY A 98 5.44 12.26 0.33
CA GLY A 98 4.78 12.70 -0.91
C GLY A 98 3.95 11.60 -1.59
N ASP A 99 4.48 10.36 -1.67
CA ASP A 99 3.73 9.23 -2.24
C ASP A 99 2.48 8.88 -1.40
N LEU A 100 2.59 9.05 -0.08
CA LEU A 100 1.49 8.85 0.84
C LEU A 100 0.42 9.93 0.63
N LEU A 101 0.81 11.21 0.59
CA LEU A 101 -0.08 12.33 0.29
C LEU A 101 -0.84 12.10 -1.03
N GLU A 102 -0.13 11.78 -2.11
CA GLU A 102 -0.75 11.46 -3.41
C GLU A 102 -1.75 10.31 -3.31
N THR A 103 -1.38 9.25 -2.60
CA THR A 103 -2.25 8.08 -2.43
C THR A 103 -3.52 8.44 -1.66
N VAL A 104 -3.40 9.27 -0.61
CA VAL A 104 -4.54 9.74 0.18
C VAL A 104 -5.48 10.58 -0.68
N ILE A 105 -4.96 11.60 -1.36
CA ILE A 105 -5.76 12.47 -2.23
C ILE A 105 -6.43 11.64 -3.34
N TYR A 106 -5.69 10.76 -4.00
CA TYR A 106 -6.25 9.88 -5.03
C TYR A 106 -7.40 9.02 -4.50
N ARG A 107 -7.25 8.40 -3.33
CA ARG A 107 -8.31 7.56 -2.75
C ARG A 107 -9.54 8.35 -2.33
N ILE A 108 -9.35 9.55 -1.79
CA ILE A 108 -10.47 10.45 -1.46
C ILE A 108 -11.29 10.76 -2.72
N THR A 109 -10.64 11.08 -3.85
CA THR A 109 -11.34 11.38 -5.11
C THR A 109 -12.15 10.20 -5.67
N ARG A 110 -11.83 8.96 -5.28
CA ARG A 110 -12.54 7.75 -5.74
C ARG A 110 -13.63 7.27 -4.79
N GLY A 111 -13.88 8.00 -3.70
CA GLY A 111 -14.77 7.55 -2.63
C GLY A 111 -14.05 6.53 -1.75
N SER A 112 -13.70 6.94 -0.54
CA SER A 112 -12.98 6.11 0.41
C SER A 112 -13.51 6.29 1.83
N GLY A 113 -13.57 5.18 2.57
CA GLY A 113 -13.70 5.22 4.03
C GLY A 113 -12.35 5.46 4.73
N ILE A 114 -12.36 5.34 6.05
CA ILE A 114 -11.20 5.56 6.92
C ILE A 114 -9.97 4.72 6.51
N TYR A 115 -10.19 3.47 6.08
CA TYR A 115 -9.12 2.58 5.63
C TYR A 115 -8.37 3.08 4.41
N GLY A 116 -9.05 3.72 3.46
CA GLY A 116 -8.37 4.27 2.30
C GLY A 116 -7.78 5.67 2.55
N ILE A 117 -8.35 6.46 3.47
CA ILE A 117 -7.73 7.72 3.97
C ILE A 117 -6.40 7.42 4.65
N GLY A 118 -6.27 6.27 5.31
CA GLY A 118 -4.99 5.81 5.87
C GLY A 118 -3.92 5.46 4.83
N GLY A 119 -4.18 5.64 3.52
CA GLY A 119 -3.18 5.54 2.47
C GLY A 119 -2.39 4.21 2.46
N LEU A 120 -1.09 4.32 2.17
CA LEU A 120 -0.15 3.21 2.31
C LEU A 120 0.11 2.96 3.81
N THR A 121 0.40 1.73 4.21
CA THR A 121 0.84 1.42 5.59
C THR A 121 2.35 1.20 5.67
N PRO A 122 3.01 1.45 6.81
CA PRO A 122 4.44 1.20 6.97
C PRO A 122 4.81 -0.26 6.73
N VAL A 123 3.97 -1.18 7.21
CA VAL A 123 4.11 -2.62 6.99
C VAL A 123 2.85 -3.17 6.34
N ASN A 124 3.02 -4.01 5.33
CA ASN A 124 1.96 -4.81 4.73
C ASN A 124 2.53 -6.20 4.39
N GLU A 125 2.24 -7.20 5.23
CA GLU A 125 2.78 -8.55 5.10
C GLU A 125 4.32 -8.58 4.98
N LYS A 126 4.85 -8.99 3.81
CA LYS A 126 6.28 -9.02 3.51
C LYS A 126 6.83 -7.67 3.05
N LEU A 127 5.98 -6.68 2.73
CA LEU A 127 6.39 -5.37 2.26
C LEU A 127 6.54 -4.38 3.43
N THR A 128 7.68 -3.70 3.48
CA THR A 128 7.96 -2.61 4.42
C THR A 128 8.28 -1.31 3.68
N ARG A 129 7.90 -0.18 4.27
CA ARG A 129 8.09 1.19 3.76
C ARG A 129 8.73 2.06 4.83
N PRO A 130 10.04 1.90 5.11
CA PRO A 130 10.69 2.59 6.22
C PRO A 130 10.68 4.12 6.08
N MET A 131 10.51 4.63 4.85
CA MET A 131 10.57 6.05 4.54
C MET A 131 9.20 6.73 4.47
N LEU A 132 8.11 6.05 4.82
CA LEU A 132 6.76 6.51 4.47
C LEU A 132 6.34 7.84 5.12
N ILE A 133 6.98 8.20 6.25
CA ILE A 133 6.79 9.47 6.95
C ILE A 133 7.94 10.46 6.73
N VAL A 134 8.88 10.13 5.83
CA VAL A 134 10.03 10.98 5.50
C VAL A 134 9.63 11.95 4.39
N THR A 135 9.85 13.25 4.62
CA THR A 135 9.52 14.31 3.66
C THR A 135 10.58 14.45 2.57
N LEU A 136 10.24 15.10 1.46
CA LEU A 136 11.22 15.43 0.43
C LEU A 136 12.37 16.29 0.98
N LYS A 137 12.07 17.20 1.92
CA LYS A 137 13.07 18.05 2.58
C LYS A 137 14.09 17.21 3.35
N ASP A 138 13.64 16.18 4.07
CA ASP A 138 14.51 15.27 4.79
C ASP A 138 15.36 14.43 3.85
N VAL A 139 14.76 13.98 2.72
CA VAL A 139 15.49 13.25 1.67
C VAL A 139 16.62 14.09 1.11
N LEU A 140 16.32 15.32 0.68
CA LEU A 140 17.31 16.24 0.12
C LEU A 140 18.42 16.54 1.13
N LYS A 141 18.06 16.85 2.38
CA LYS A 141 19.02 17.06 3.46
C LYS A 141 19.93 15.84 3.65
N TYR A 142 19.35 14.64 3.68
CA TYR A 142 20.10 13.41 3.87
C TYR A 142 21.08 13.14 2.73
N VAL A 143 20.62 13.21 1.47
CA VAL A 143 21.48 12.92 0.32
C VAL A 143 22.60 13.94 0.18
N THR A 144 22.35 15.22 0.52
CA THR A 144 23.39 16.26 0.53
C THR A 144 24.43 16.02 1.63
N ILE A 145 24.01 15.82 2.88
CA ILE A 145 24.93 15.62 4.01
C ILE A 145 25.79 14.37 3.83
N ASN A 146 25.21 13.31 3.27
CA ASN A 146 25.88 12.03 3.11
C ASN A 146 26.51 11.84 1.72
N ASN A 147 26.46 12.86 0.85
CA ASN A 147 26.93 12.80 -0.53
C ASN A 147 26.45 11.55 -1.29
N VAL A 148 25.18 11.19 -1.09
CA VAL A 148 24.59 10.00 -1.71
C VAL A 148 24.28 10.32 -3.17
N LYS A 149 24.92 9.60 -4.09
CA LYS A 149 24.62 9.73 -5.52
C LYS A 149 23.22 9.17 -5.81
N TYR A 150 22.50 9.82 -6.72
CA TYR A 150 21.21 9.36 -7.21
C TYR A 150 20.99 9.82 -8.65
N VAL A 151 20.10 9.12 -9.35
CA VAL A 151 19.65 9.50 -10.70
C VAL A 151 18.26 10.13 -10.57
N ASN A 152 18.05 11.22 -11.30
CA ASN A 152 16.73 11.83 -11.42
C ASN A 152 15.91 11.06 -12.44
N ASP A 153 14.72 10.61 -12.06
CA ASP A 153 13.77 9.95 -12.96
C ASP A 153 12.92 11.02 -13.68
N PRO A 154 13.11 11.23 -15.00
CA PRO A 154 12.34 12.19 -15.81
C PRO A 154 10.85 11.86 -15.92
N SER A 155 10.44 10.60 -15.67
CA SER A 155 9.03 10.19 -15.76
C SER A 155 8.13 10.89 -14.72
N ASN A 156 8.73 11.45 -13.67
CA ASN A 156 8.06 12.30 -12.69
C ASN A 156 7.45 13.59 -13.29
N LEU A 157 7.82 13.96 -14.52
CA LEU A 157 7.37 15.18 -15.19
C LEU A 157 6.15 14.98 -16.11
N SER A 158 5.77 13.75 -16.45
CA SER A 158 4.60 13.51 -17.33
C SER A 158 3.30 13.81 -16.59
N VAL A 159 2.29 14.44 -17.21
CA VAL A 159 0.95 14.71 -16.59
C VAL A 159 -0.16 13.79 -17.09
N GLU A 160 0.16 12.81 -17.94
CA GLU A 160 -0.84 11.94 -18.57
C GLU A 160 -1.54 11.01 -17.56
N TYR A 161 -0.84 10.63 -16.50
CA TYR A 161 -1.33 9.69 -15.50
C TYR A 161 -2.07 10.39 -14.36
N ALA A 162 -3.09 9.74 -13.81
CA ALA A 162 -3.93 10.29 -12.76
C ALA A 162 -3.13 10.72 -11.52
N ARG A 163 -2.11 9.94 -11.14
CA ARG A 163 -1.20 10.29 -10.03
C ARG A 163 -0.39 11.54 -10.31
N ASN A 164 0.17 11.64 -11.51
CA ASN A 164 0.96 12.81 -11.86
C ASN A 164 0.09 14.07 -11.97
N ARG A 165 -1.15 13.94 -12.45
CA ARG A 165 -2.14 15.04 -12.41
C ARG A 165 -2.43 15.49 -10.99
N ILE A 166 -2.56 14.56 -10.03
CA ILE A 166 -2.71 14.91 -8.61
C ILE A 166 -1.47 15.64 -8.09
N ARG A 167 -0.27 15.13 -8.37
CA ARG A 167 0.99 15.75 -7.95
C ARG A 167 1.13 17.19 -8.47
N HIS A 168 0.96 17.39 -9.78
CA HIS A 168 1.26 18.67 -10.43
C HIS A 168 0.12 19.70 -10.36
N ASN A 169 -1.14 19.26 -10.34
CA ASN A 169 -2.27 20.19 -10.43
C ASN A 169 -3.07 20.32 -9.13
N VAL A 170 -3.06 19.29 -8.27
CA VAL A 170 -3.84 19.31 -7.02
C VAL A 170 -2.95 19.60 -5.83
N ILE A 171 -1.89 18.81 -5.65
CA ILE A 171 -0.97 18.97 -4.52
C ILE A 171 -0.26 20.32 -4.57
N SER A 172 0.15 20.79 -5.76
CA SER A 172 0.72 22.13 -5.91
C SER A 172 -0.21 23.25 -5.43
N GLU A 173 -1.52 23.15 -5.67
CA GLU A 173 -2.51 24.11 -5.14
C GLU A 173 -2.69 23.95 -3.62
N LEU A 174 -2.66 22.72 -3.11
CA LEU A 174 -2.71 22.48 -1.66
C LEU A 174 -1.52 23.11 -0.92
N TYR A 175 -0.30 23.07 -1.49
CA TYR A 175 0.86 23.75 -0.91
C TYR A 175 0.71 25.28 -0.91
N LYS A 176 0.02 25.87 -1.89
CA LYS A 176 -0.27 27.31 -1.91
C LYS A 176 -1.24 27.71 -0.79
N ILE A 177 -2.18 26.82 -0.44
CA ILE A 177 -3.09 27.03 0.68
C ILE A 177 -2.35 26.86 2.01
N ASN A 178 -1.54 25.81 2.14
CA ASN A 178 -0.76 25.54 3.34
C ASN A 178 0.55 24.83 2.98
N SER A 179 1.68 25.50 3.20
CA SER A 179 3.01 24.95 2.91
C SER A 179 3.34 23.68 3.70
N ASN A 180 2.63 23.43 4.81
CA ASN A 180 2.82 22.26 5.67
C ASN A 180 1.78 21.15 5.39
N VAL A 181 1.13 21.16 4.21
CA VAL A 181 0.05 20.20 3.90
C VAL A 181 0.53 18.75 3.95
N GLU A 182 1.76 18.48 3.51
CA GLU A 182 2.35 17.13 3.57
C GLU A 182 2.43 16.67 5.03
N GLU A 183 3.08 17.43 5.90
CA GLU A 183 3.24 17.10 7.31
C GLU A 183 1.88 16.97 8.02
N ASN A 184 0.91 17.82 7.69
CA ASN A 184 -0.44 17.74 8.25
C ASN A 184 -1.16 16.44 7.84
N VAL A 185 -1.02 16.03 6.58
CA VAL A 185 -1.60 14.77 6.09
C VAL A 185 -0.87 13.56 6.68
N LEU A 186 0.46 13.61 6.85
CA LEU A 186 1.21 12.55 7.50
C LEU A 186 0.72 12.33 8.94
N ARG A 187 0.57 13.40 9.74
CA ARG A 187 0.02 13.30 11.10
C ARG A 187 -1.41 12.73 11.12
N LEU A 188 -2.26 13.15 10.18
CA LEU A 188 -3.61 12.57 10.04
C LEU A 188 -3.52 11.06 9.78
N VAL A 189 -2.69 10.65 8.83
CA VAL A 189 -2.56 9.24 8.45
C VAL A 189 -2.02 8.39 9.61
N GLU A 190 -1.09 8.90 10.41
CA GLU A 190 -0.59 8.21 11.61
C GLU A 190 -1.73 7.90 12.59
N THR A 191 -2.57 8.88 12.92
CA THR A 191 -3.75 8.66 13.78
C THR A 191 -4.76 7.68 13.16
N VAL A 192 -4.88 7.66 11.84
CA VAL A 192 -5.71 6.68 11.13
C VAL A 192 -5.10 5.27 11.22
N TRP A 193 -3.77 5.13 11.16
CA TRP A 193 -3.12 3.83 11.35
C TRP A 193 -3.32 3.30 12.77
N GLU A 194 -3.22 4.15 13.78
CA GLU A 194 -3.51 3.79 15.17
C GLU A 194 -4.96 3.31 15.32
N TYR A 195 -5.92 4.06 14.76
CA TYR A 195 -7.32 3.66 14.75
C TYR A 195 -7.53 2.29 14.10
N ARG A 196 -6.92 2.08 12.91
CA ARG A 196 -6.97 0.78 12.22
C ARG A 196 -6.39 -0.33 13.08
N ASN A 197 -5.29 -0.10 13.78
CA ASN A 197 -4.71 -1.08 14.69
C ASN A 197 -5.66 -1.44 15.84
N THR A 198 -6.38 -0.46 16.41
CA THR A 198 -7.43 -0.72 17.40
C THR A 198 -8.55 -1.60 16.84
N VAL A 199 -9.03 -1.31 15.62
CA VAL A 199 -10.03 -2.16 14.96
C VAL A 199 -9.48 -3.56 14.69
N ASP A 200 -8.20 -3.70 14.36
CA ASP A 200 -7.55 -4.99 14.14
C ASP A 200 -7.48 -5.83 15.43
N ILE A 201 -7.24 -5.18 16.56
CA ILE A 201 -7.29 -5.81 17.89
C ILE A 201 -8.72 -6.29 18.19
N GLU A 202 -9.73 -5.43 17.99
CA GLU A 202 -11.13 -5.80 18.23
C GLU A 202 -11.61 -6.90 17.29
N PHE A 203 -11.20 -6.86 16.01
CA PHE A 203 -11.47 -7.93 15.06
C PHE A 203 -10.94 -9.28 15.57
N LYS A 204 -9.69 -9.34 16.04
CA LYS A 204 -9.10 -10.58 16.56
C LYS A 204 -9.81 -11.11 17.80
N LYS A 205 -10.32 -10.22 18.66
CA LYS A 205 -11.09 -10.60 19.87
C LYS A 205 -12.48 -11.13 19.54
N ARG A 206 -13.16 -10.51 18.56
CA ARG A 206 -14.59 -10.70 18.31
C ARG A 206 -14.90 -11.65 17.16
N VAL A 207 -13.95 -11.90 16.26
CA VAL A 207 -14.17 -12.67 15.04
C VAL A 207 -13.37 -13.97 15.06
N LYS A 208 -14.08 -15.09 14.87
CA LYS A 208 -13.49 -16.40 14.60
C LYS A 208 -13.75 -16.77 13.15
N PHE A 209 -12.80 -17.43 12.48
CA PHE A 209 -12.98 -17.91 11.11
C PHE A 209 -12.95 -19.44 11.10
N LYS A 210 -14.03 -20.07 10.62
CA LYS A 210 -14.16 -21.53 10.50
C LYS A 210 -14.97 -21.87 9.25
N GLU A 211 -14.54 -22.86 8.47
CA GLU A 211 -15.29 -23.39 7.32
C GLU A 211 -15.80 -22.27 6.37
N ASN A 212 -14.91 -21.36 6.00
CA ASN A 212 -15.21 -20.21 5.13
C ASN A 212 -16.23 -19.20 5.68
N THR A 213 -16.45 -19.22 6.99
CA THR A 213 -17.42 -18.35 7.68
C THR A 213 -16.74 -17.60 8.82
N TYR A 214 -16.91 -16.29 8.83
CA TYR A 214 -16.59 -15.45 9.98
C TYR A 214 -17.76 -15.49 10.96
N ILE A 215 -17.49 -15.92 12.18
CA ILE A 215 -18.40 -15.87 13.32
C ILE A 215 -18.01 -14.64 14.13
N PHE A 216 -18.82 -13.61 14.06
CA PHE A 216 -18.55 -12.30 14.62
C PHE A 216 -19.53 -11.98 15.74
N LYS A 217 -19.02 -11.85 16.97
CA LYS A 217 -19.82 -11.48 18.15
C LYS A 217 -20.02 -9.96 18.24
N LEU A 218 -21.29 -9.55 18.30
CA LEU A 218 -21.75 -8.17 18.45
C LEU A 218 -21.77 -7.75 19.92
N TYR A 219 -21.44 -6.49 20.18
CA TYR A 219 -21.46 -5.88 21.52
C TYR A 219 -22.32 -4.62 21.58
N GLU A 220 -22.96 -4.24 20.46
CA GLU A 220 -23.75 -3.01 20.30
C GLU A 220 -22.96 -1.73 20.55
N ASP A 221 -21.67 -1.74 20.22
CA ASP A 221 -20.78 -0.60 20.33
C ASP A 221 -20.32 -0.06 18.97
N ILE A 222 -19.46 0.97 19.01
CA ILE A 222 -18.95 1.62 17.80
C ILE A 222 -18.09 0.70 16.92
N PHE A 223 -17.50 -0.35 17.49
CA PHE A 223 -16.60 -1.24 16.75
C PHE A 223 -17.37 -2.25 15.90
N ASP A 224 -18.64 -2.50 16.19
CA ASP A 224 -19.39 -3.49 15.43
C ASP A 224 -19.48 -3.14 13.94
N ALA A 225 -19.63 -1.86 13.64
CA ALA A 225 -19.63 -1.35 12.27
C ALA A 225 -18.26 -1.54 11.58
N GLU A 226 -17.17 -1.24 12.28
CA GLU A 226 -15.83 -1.26 11.70
C GLU A 226 -15.28 -2.67 11.55
N VAL A 227 -15.53 -3.55 12.52
CA VAL A 227 -15.20 -4.97 12.44
C VAL A 227 -15.93 -5.61 11.26
N LEU A 228 -17.22 -5.30 11.08
CA LEU A 228 -17.98 -5.75 9.92
C LEU A 228 -17.36 -5.24 8.61
N ARG A 229 -17.07 -3.94 8.48
CA ARG A 229 -16.41 -3.37 7.28
C ARG A 229 -15.05 -4.00 7.01
N LYS A 230 -14.29 -4.33 8.06
CA LYS A 230 -13.00 -5.02 7.93
C LYS A 230 -13.14 -6.43 7.36
N ILE A 231 -14.21 -7.18 7.70
CA ILE A 231 -14.50 -8.48 7.07
C ILE A 231 -14.62 -8.33 5.55
N PHE A 232 -15.30 -7.30 5.06
CA PHE A 232 -15.40 -7.01 3.62
C PHE A 232 -14.04 -6.73 2.98
N LEU A 233 -13.22 -5.90 3.62
CA LEU A 233 -11.88 -5.53 3.12
C LEU A 233 -10.95 -6.74 2.99
N ILE A 234 -10.94 -7.63 3.98
CA ILE A 234 -10.09 -8.84 3.98
C ILE A 234 -10.49 -9.79 2.84
N ASN A 235 -11.76 -9.74 2.42
CA ASN A 235 -12.26 -10.52 1.28
C ASN A 235 -12.19 -9.77 -0.06
N GLY A 236 -11.41 -8.68 -0.12
CA GLY A 236 -11.15 -7.95 -1.36
C GLY A 236 -12.36 -7.20 -1.92
N THR A 237 -13.33 -6.85 -1.08
CA THR A 237 -14.56 -6.17 -1.49
C THR A 237 -14.73 -4.80 -0.87
N TYR A 238 -15.52 -3.96 -1.54
CA TYR A 238 -15.88 -2.65 -1.01
C TYR A 238 -16.77 -2.81 0.22
N PRO A 239 -16.42 -2.19 1.36
CA PRO A 239 -17.25 -2.25 2.55
C PRO A 239 -18.61 -1.58 2.34
N PRO A 240 -19.65 -2.04 3.04
CA PRO A 240 -20.94 -1.38 3.01
C PRO A 240 -20.83 0.06 3.53
N ASN A 241 -21.61 0.96 2.92
CA ASN A 241 -21.73 2.33 3.41
C ASN A 241 -22.38 2.37 4.81
N MET A 242 -22.46 3.56 5.42
CA MET A 242 -22.99 3.69 6.78
C MET A 242 -24.45 3.24 6.94
N GLU A 243 -25.29 3.49 5.94
CA GLU A 243 -26.69 3.08 5.98
C GLU A 243 -26.83 1.55 5.86
N GLU A 244 -26.12 0.95 4.92
CA GLU A 244 -26.13 -0.50 4.71
C GLU A 244 -25.50 -1.25 5.90
N THR A 245 -24.43 -0.70 6.49
CA THR A 245 -23.84 -1.22 7.73
C THR A 245 -24.89 -1.23 8.85
N LYS A 246 -25.63 -0.13 9.05
CA LYS A 246 -26.69 -0.06 10.06
C LYS A 246 -27.82 -1.06 9.77
N LYS A 247 -28.21 -1.24 8.51
CA LYS A 247 -29.23 -2.22 8.11
C LYS A 247 -28.82 -3.66 8.46
N ILE A 248 -27.54 -4.02 8.24
CA ILE A 248 -27.00 -5.34 8.62
C ILE A 248 -27.00 -5.52 10.14
N LEU A 249 -26.46 -4.55 10.89
CA LEU A 249 -26.36 -4.66 12.35
C LEU A 249 -27.73 -4.71 13.03
N ARG A 250 -28.75 -4.05 12.48
CA ARG A 250 -30.12 -3.99 13.01
C ARG A 250 -31.05 -5.11 12.51
N MET A 251 -30.53 -6.12 11.80
CA MET A 251 -31.36 -7.26 11.40
C MET A 251 -32.02 -7.93 12.61
N LYS A 252 -33.21 -8.51 12.40
CA LYS A 252 -33.86 -9.40 13.38
C LYS A 252 -33.04 -10.67 13.56
N SER A 253 -33.25 -11.38 14.68
CA SER A 253 -32.60 -12.66 15.02
C SER A 253 -33.07 -13.80 14.10
N SER A 254 -32.62 -13.78 12.85
CA SER A 254 -32.81 -14.74 11.74
C SER A 254 -32.70 -14.05 10.37
N GLY A 255 -32.54 -12.71 10.35
CA GLY A 255 -32.40 -11.95 9.12
C GLY A 255 -31.13 -12.34 8.36
N GLU A 256 -31.26 -12.41 7.04
CA GLU A 256 -30.14 -12.63 6.13
C GLU A 256 -30.02 -11.48 5.13
N ARG A 257 -28.79 -11.23 4.69
CA ARG A 257 -28.45 -10.33 3.59
C ARG A 257 -27.34 -10.96 2.77
N PHE A 258 -27.43 -10.77 1.46
CA PHE A 258 -26.37 -11.16 0.54
C PHE A 258 -25.77 -9.91 -0.09
N ILE A 259 -24.47 -9.72 0.11
CA ILE A 259 -23.69 -8.64 -0.48
C ILE A 259 -22.45 -9.28 -1.08
N THR A 260 -22.50 -9.56 -2.38
CA THR A 260 -21.52 -10.38 -3.09
C THR A 260 -20.08 -10.00 -2.74
N PRO A 261 -19.23 -10.98 -2.36
CA PRO A 261 -19.46 -12.43 -2.28
C PRO A 261 -19.91 -12.92 -0.89
N LEU A 262 -20.36 -12.04 0.00
CA LEU A 262 -20.61 -12.35 1.40
C LEU A 262 -22.10 -12.58 1.67
N LYS A 263 -22.44 -13.77 2.19
CA LYS A 263 -23.74 -14.05 2.79
C LYS A 263 -23.68 -13.83 4.29
N ILE A 264 -24.54 -12.94 4.80
CA ILE A 264 -24.56 -12.53 6.21
C ILE A 264 -25.86 -13.00 6.84
N VAL A 265 -25.77 -13.74 7.95
CA VAL A 265 -26.93 -14.19 8.72
C VAL A 265 -26.75 -13.76 10.16
N LYS A 266 -27.78 -13.12 10.74
CA LYS A 266 -27.76 -12.76 12.17
C LYS A 266 -28.49 -13.81 12.99
N LYS A 267 -27.82 -14.32 14.04
CA LYS A 267 -28.42 -15.18 15.06
C LYS A 267 -28.10 -14.58 16.42
N LYS A 268 -29.12 -14.07 17.11
CA LYS A 268 -28.97 -13.37 18.40
C LYS A 268 -27.93 -12.24 18.31
N ASP A 269 -26.86 -12.34 19.12
CA ASP A 269 -25.73 -11.43 19.23
C ASP A 269 -24.56 -11.80 18.30
N GLU A 270 -24.74 -12.70 17.34
CA GLU A 270 -23.70 -13.11 16.40
C GLU A 270 -24.10 -12.86 14.94
N LEU A 271 -23.12 -12.41 14.14
CA LEU A 271 -23.17 -12.41 12.69
C LEU A 271 -22.33 -13.56 12.14
N PHE A 272 -22.96 -14.36 11.29
CA PHE A 272 -22.32 -15.39 10.49
C PHE A 272 -22.13 -14.83 9.08
N VAL A 273 -20.90 -14.48 8.73
CA VAL A 273 -20.53 -13.92 7.43
C VAL A 273 -19.80 -15.00 6.63
N ARG A 274 -20.52 -15.69 5.75
CA ARG A 274 -19.98 -16.73 4.89
C ARG A 274 -19.46 -16.13 3.60
N VAL A 275 -18.24 -16.52 3.21
CA VAL A 275 -17.69 -16.19 1.90
C VAL A 275 -18.23 -17.21 0.90
N GLU A 276 -18.90 -16.74 -0.14
CA GLU A 276 -19.31 -17.59 -1.26
C GLU A 276 -18.26 -17.48 -2.37
N LYS A 277 -17.90 -18.61 -3.00
CA LYS A 277 -17.03 -18.55 -4.17
C LYS A 277 -17.81 -17.84 -5.28
N LYS A 278 -17.17 -16.88 -5.95
CA LYS A 278 -17.69 -16.43 -7.25
C LYS A 278 -17.66 -17.65 -8.17
N GLU A 279 -18.81 -18.03 -8.72
CA GLU A 279 -18.82 -18.83 -9.94
C GLU A 279 -18.07 -18.00 -11.01
N GLU A 280 -17.06 -18.61 -11.62
CA GLU A 280 -16.17 -17.99 -12.62
C GLU A 280 -16.92 -17.61 -13.91
#